data_AF-A0A947YTL1-F1
#
_entry.id   AF-A0A947YTL1-F1
#
_cell.length_a   1.000
_cell.length_b   1.000
_cell.length_c   1.000
_cell.angle_alpha   90.00
_cell.angle_beta   90.00
_cell.angle_gamma   90.00
#
_symmetry.space_group_name_H-M   'P 1'
#
loop_
_entity.id
_entity.type
_entity.pdbx_description
1 polymer ?
#
loop_
_entity_poly.entity_id
_entity_poly.type
_entity_poly.pdbx_seq_one_letter_code
_entity_poly.pdbx_strand_id
1 'polypeptide(L)'
;MNRYRYGGLKILTNCSQCGSPLVINGPVLKQQCNSCQNEAVFSKKFWNGLIVQLDKNIVEGSKSKGTSDIVYDGFTFKISWNLFSPECNKCKSLLPIDDFSLGGAIRCSNCGDFSEFMDAPSWFNYADTMKIIGADSNVQQNISSFEQVNPISMNCPNCAGALKISQSIKRVTNCEFCSSEFYIPDVIWNRLHPVTVARTWFVRYEGKPQWIIEMEKRNEEQKLKYARILQKKREKVLLKDNERQKDILATEIKESGAKWKSTVIWGYFASVLAGIFAIGFAIIFISPLSKMVGEKLCDGEYIRKSVPTRKGYSIFFYCKKDGKVESMDNKMVLAGLGGGVGLLCSIWTLTSIVLFIRMKKKRQLLQEQLNQKLLEIDVNSGKVKN
;
A
#
# COMPACT_ATOMS: atom_id res chain seq x y z
N MET A 1 13.76 24.81 -15.09
CA MET A 1 14.13 23.61 -15.87
C MET A 1 13.70 23.86 -17.32
N ASN A 2 14.55 23.55 -18.31
CA ASN A 2 14.14 23.63 -19.72
C ASN A 2 12.89 22.76 -19.90
N ARG A 3 11.80 23.37 -20.36
CA ARG A 3 10.51 22.69 -20.57
C ARG A 3 10.59 21.62 -21.65
N TYR A 4 11.59 21.73 -22.53
CA TYR A 4 11.77 20.95 -23.73
C TYR A 4 13.13 20.31 -23.76
N ARG A 5 13.18 19.09 -24.30
CA ARG A 5 14.38 18.27 -24.46
C ARG A 5 14.47 17.84 -25.92
N TYR A 6 15.65 17.89 -26.51
CA TYR A 6 15.83 17.64 -27.95
C TYR A 6 16.84 16.51 -28.17
N GLY A 7 16.55 15.66 -29.14
CA GLY A 7 17.48 14.66 -29.64
C GLY A 7 17.44 14.62 -31.17
N GLY A 8 18.59 14.81 -31.80
CA GLY A 8 18.78 14.63 -33.24
C GLY A 8 19.12 13.18 -33.57
N LEU A 9 18.54 12.66 -34.64
CA LEU A 9 18.79 11.33 -35.20
C LEU A 9 19.20 11.44 -36.67
N LYS A 10 20.22 10.68 -37.06
CA LYS A 10 20.61 10.42 -38.44
C LYS A 10 20.75 8.92 -38.61
N ILE A 11 19.93 8.33 -39.47
CA ILE A 11 19.79 6.87 -39.58
C ILE A 11 20.17 6.44 -41.00
N LEU A 12 21.07 5.46 -41.06
CA LEU A 12 21.49 4.78 -42.27
C LEU A 12 21.28 3.28 -42.08
N THR A 13 20.79 2.60 -43.11
CA THR A 13 20.77 1.13 -43.17
C THR A 13 21.18 0.71 -44.57
N ASN A 14 21.19 -0.59 -44.85
CA ASN A 14 21.37 -1.11 -46.21
C ASN A 14 20.08 -1.80 -46.66
N CYS A 15 19.76 -1.69 -47.96
CA CYS A 15 18.64 -2.40 -48.55
C CYS A 15 18.91 -3.91 -48.50
N SER A 16 17.97 -4.68 -47.97
CA SER A 16 18.08 -6.14 -47.88
C SER A 16 18.12 -6.85 -49.23
N GLN A 17 17.70 -6.19 -50.30
CA GLN A 17 17.60 -6.78 -51.64
C GLN A 17 18.83 -6.51 -52.51
N CYS A 18 19.41 -5.31 -52.45
CA CYS A 18 20.54 -4.93 -53.31
C CYS A 18 21.78 -4.47 -52.54
N GLY A 19 21.75 -4.45 -51.20
CA GLY A 19 22.86 -4.00 -50.36
C GLY A 19 23.17 -2.50 -50.39
N SER A 20 22.50 -1.72 -51.27
CA SER A 20 22.74 -0.29 -51.38
C SER A 20 22.35 0.46 -50.09
N PRO A 21 23.08 1.53 -49.71
CA PRO A 21 22.71 2.37 -48.58
C PRO A 21 21.29 2.92 -48.71
N LEU A 22 20.53 2.82 -47.64
CA LEU A 22 19.18 3.33 -47.50
C LEU A 22 19.15 4.37 -46.38
N VAL A 23 18.84 5.59 -46.77
CA VAL A 23 18.73 6.73 -45.86
C VAL A 23 17.33 6.79 -45.26
N ILE A 24 17.24 6.97 -43.94
CA ILE A 24 15.97 7.09 -43.22
C ILE A 24 15.89 8.46 -42.54
N ASN A 25 15.20 9.38 -43.20
CA ASN A 25 15.08 10.78 -42.81
C ASN A 25 13.80 11.08 -42.02
N GLY A 26 13.27 10.11 -41.27
CA GLY A 26 12.08 10.29 -40.45
C GLY A 26 11.51 8.96 -39.93
N PRO A 27 10.48 9.02 -39.07
CA PRO A 27 9.83 7.85 -38.47
C PRO A 27 8.87 7.18 -39.45
N VAL A 28 9.39 6.52 -40.48
CA VAL A 28 8.60 5.96 -41.58
C VAL A 28 8.45 4.45 -41.41
N LEU A 29 7.27 3.90 -41.72
CA LEU A 29 7.06 2.44 -41.66
C LEU A 29 7.52 1.73 -42.95
N LYS A 30 7.66 2.48 -44.03
CA LYS A 30 8.02 2.01 -45.36
C LYS A 30 8.97 3.02 -45.98
N GLN A 31 10.06 2.53 -46.58
CA GLN A 31 11.00 3.36 -47.33
C GLN A 31 11.39 2.64 -48.62
N GLN A 32 11.22 3.32 -49.75
CA GLN A 32 11.65 2.80 -51.04
C GLN A 32 13.16 3.00 -51.22
N CYS A 33 13.84 1.98 -51.74
CA CYS A 33 15.27 2.07 -52.05
C CYS A 33 15.49 2.77 -53.39
N ASN A 34 16.26 3.87 -53.41
CA ASN A 34 16.57 4.60 -54.65
C ASN A 34 17.34 3.78 -55.70
N SER A 35 18.00 2.68 -55.30
CA SER A 35 18.77 1.84 -56.22
C SER A 35 17.93 0.77 -56.92
N CYS A 36 17.17 -0.03 -56.15
CA CYS A 36 16.43 -1.19 -56.69
C CYS A 36 14.90 -1.01 -56.65
N GLN A 37 14.40 0.10 -56.11
CA GLN A 37 12.98 0.41 -55.94
C GLN A 37 12.20 -0.55 -55.04
N ASN A 38 12.85 -1.52 -54.38
CA ASN A 38 12.20 -2.36 -53.39
C ASN A 38 11.88 -1.56 -52.11
N GLU A 39 10.76 -1.89 -51.48
CA GLU A 39 10.28 -1.27 -50.26
C GLU A 39 10.89 -1.99 -49.04
N ALA A 40 11.59 -1.24 -48.19
CA ALA A 40 11.99 -1.69 -46.86
C ALA A 40 10.87 -1.36 -45.88
N VAL A 41 10.45 -2.35 -45.07
CA VAL A 41 9.39 -2.20 -44.07
C VAL A 41 10.02 -2.19 -42.67
N PHE A 42 9.66 -1.19 -41.87
CA PHE A 42 10.13 -1.02 -40.50
C PHE A 42 8.98 -1.19 -39.51
N SER A 43 9.22 -1.93 -38.44
CA SER A 43 8.19 -2.17 -37.44
C SER A 43 8.01 -0.98 -36.49
N LYS A 44 6.80 -0.79 -35.97
CA LYS A 44 6.50 0.21 -34.92
C LYS A 44 7.36 0.00 -33.66
N LYS A 45 7.74 -1.25 -33.38
CA LYS A 45 8.54 -1.62 -32.21
C LYS A 45 9.98 -1.11 -32.33
N PHE A 46 10.58 -1.17 -33.52
CA PHE A 46 11.89 -0.56 -33.80
C PHE A 46 11.88 0.93 -33.42
N TRP A 47 10.93 1.68 -33.96
CA TRP A 47 10.82 3.11 -33.74
C TRP A 47 10.58 3.46 -32.28
N ASN A 48 9.65 2.78 -31.61
CA ASN A 48 9.41 3.00 -30.18
C ASN A 48 10.66 2.72 -29.34
N GLY A 49 11.39 1.63 -29.64
CA GLY A 49 12.65 1.32 -28.96
C GLY A 49 13.70 2.41 -29.14
N LEU A 50 13.88 2.89 -30.38
CA LEU A 50 14.84 3.93 -30.72
C LEU A 50 14.54 5.26 -30.01
N ILE A 51 13.27 5.70 -30.03
CA ILE A 51 12.84 6.95 -29.40
C ILE A 51 12.97 6.88 -27.87
N VAL A 52 12.66 5.74 -27.24
CA VAL A 52 12.89 5.54 -25.79
C VAL A 52 14.38 5.61 -25.45
N GLN A 53 15.23 4.99 -26.27
CA GLN A 53 16.68 5.00 -26.04
C GLN A 53 17.26 6.41 -26.19
N LEU A 54 16.80 7.16 -27.19
CA LEU A 54 17.18 8.57 -27.36
C LEU A 54 16.76 9.41 -26.15
N ASP A 55 15.52 9.26 -25.68
CA ASP A 55 15.00 9.99 -24.51
C ASP A 55 15.85 9.75 -23.25
N LYS A 56 16.26 8.50 -23.01
CA LYS A 56 17.18 8.13 -21.91
C LYS A 56 18.53 8.85 -22.04
N ASN A 57 19.14 8.78 -23.22
CA ASN A 57 20.44 9.39 -23.47
C ASN A 57 20.43 10.91 -23.27
N ILE A 58 19.32 11.60 -23.62
CA ILE A 58 19.16 13.05 -23.40
C ILE A 58 19.27 13.41 -21.91
N VAL A 59 18.64 12.60 -21.04
CA VAL A 59 18.52 12.91 -19.60
C VAL A 59 19.82 12.68 -18.86
N GLU A 60 20.58 11.67 -19.27
CA GLU A 60 21.90 11.38 -18.70
C GLU A 60 22.91 12.50 -18.95
N GLY A 61 22.55 13.51 -19.76
CA GLY A 61 23.22 14.82 -19.76
C GLY A 61 24.64 14.81 -20.30
N SER A 62 25.10 13.68 -20.85
CA SER A 62 26.36 13.63 -21.57
C SER A 62 26.20 14.53 -22.80
N LYS A 63 27.03 15.56 -22.96
CA LYS A 63 27.08 16.39 -24.18
C LYS A 63 27.64 15.59 -25.36
N SER A 64 27.05 14.42 -25.64
CA SER A 64 27.62 13.42 -26.52
C SER A 64 26.87 13.41 -27.85
N LYS A 65 27.63 13.68 -28.91
CA LYS A 65 27.35 13.04 -30.19
C LYS A 65 27.74 11.58 -30.02
N GLY A 66 26.92 10.68 -30.50
CA GLY A 66 27.22 9.26 -30.44
C GLY A 66 26.83 8.57 -31.73
N THR A 67 27.45 7.41 -31.94
CA THR A 67 27.12 6.50 -33.02
C THR A 67 26.98 5.10 -32.47
N SER A 68 25.96 4.38 -32.92
CA SER A 68 25.75 2.97 -32.61
C SER A 68 25.30 2.24 -33.84
N ASP A 69 25.78 1.02 -33.99
CA ASP A 69 25.21 0.07 -34.93
C ASP A 69 24.24 -0.83 -34.17
N ILE A 70 22.98 -0.88 -34.61
CA ILE A 70 21.96 -1.75 -34.03
C ILE A 70 21.42 -2.70 -35.07
N VAL A 71 21.25 -3.97 -34.69
CA VAL A 71 20.64 -4.97 -35.54
C VAL A 71 19.20 -5.19 -35.10
N TYR A 72 18.25 -5.00 -36.02
CA TYR A 72 16.82 -5.12 -35.72
C TYR A 72 16.04 -5.56 -36.96
N ASP A 73 15.12 -6.53 -36.80
CA ASP A 73 14.31 -7.11 -37.90
C ASP A 73 15.15 -7.50 -39.14
N GLY A 74 16.37 -7.99 -38.95
CA GLY A 74 17.27 -8.39 -40.05
C GLY A 74 17.99 -7.25 -40.76
N PHE A 75 17.84 -6.00 -40.29
CA PHE A 75 18.57 -4.84 -40.78
C PHE A 75 19.67 -4.43 -39.80
N THR A 76 20.79 -3.93 -40.33
CA THR A 76 21.84 -3.27 -39.54
C THR A 76 21.73 -1.76 -39.73
N PHE A 77 21.31 -1.06 -38.69
CA PHE A 77 21.16 0.39 -38.68
C PHE A 77 22.38 1.04 -38.07
N LYS A 78 23.02 1.93 -38.82
CA LYS A 78 24.00 2.88 -38.32
C LYS A 78 23.28 4.16 -37.90
N ILE A 79 23.20 4.37 -36.59
CA ILE A 79 22.48 5.48 -35.99
C ILE A 79 23.48 6.45 -35.40
N SER A 80 23.43 7.70 -35.85
CA SER A 80 24.13 8.80 -35.21
C SER A 80 23.11 9.65 -34.47
N TRP A 81 23.36 9.96 -33.20
CA TRP A 81 22.53 10.87 -32.43
C TRP A 81 23.32 12.08 -31.93
N ASN A 82 22.60 13.14 -31.66
CA ASN A 82 23.12 14.31 -30.97
C ASN A 82 22.04 14.88 -30.03
N LEU A 83 22.46 15.57 -28.98
CA LEU A 83 21.55 16.09 -27.94
C LEU A 83 21.46 17.63 -28.00
N PHE A 84 21.72 18.21 -29.16
CA PHE A 84 21.68 19.66 -29.37
C PHE A 84 20.29 20.13 -29.77
N SER A 85 20.06 21.43 -29.64
CA SER A 85 18.89 22.07 -30.21
C SER A 85 18.82 21.87 -31.72
N PRO A 86 17.62 21.84 -32.32
CA PRO A 86 17.44 21.67 -33.75
C PRO A 86 18.24 22.69 -34.57
N GLU A 87 18.89 22.20 -35.62
CA GLU A 87 19.69 22.98 -36.56
C GLU A 87 19.03 23.00 -37.95
N CYS A 88 19.21 24.09 -38.69
CA CYS A 88 18.77 24.20 -40.07
C CYS A 88 19.51 23.18 -40.95
N ASN A 89 18.76 22.43 -41.77
CA ASN A 89 19.35 21.43 -42.67
C ASN A 89 20.35 22.04 -43.68
N LYS A 90 20.11 23.27 -44.13
CA LYS A 90 20.93 23.97 -45.14
C LYS A 90 22.17 24.65 -44.54
N CYS A 91 22.01 25.54 -43.56
CA CYS A 91 23.13 26.36 -43.03
C CYS A 91 23.67 25.94 -41.66
N LYS A 92 23.06 24.92 -41.02
CA LYS A 92 23.43 24.40 -39.69
C LYS A 92 23.32 25.38 -38.52
N SER A 93 22.74 26.57 -38.71
CA SER A 93 22.44 27.46 -37.59
C SER A 93 21.29 26.90 -36.75
N LEU A 94 21.25 27.24 -35.46
CA LEU A 94 20.14 26.87 -34.57
C LEU A 94 18.81 27.43 -35.08
N LEU A 95 17.74 26.63 -34.95
CA LEU A 95 16.38 27.03 -35.30
C LEU A 95 15.69 27.71 -34.09
N PRO A 96 14.87 28.75 -34.31
CA PRO A 96 14.09 29.39 -33.25
C PRO A 96 12.92 28.50 -32.83
N ILE A 97 13.12 27.69 -31.79
CA ILE A 97 12.21 26.62 -31.33
C ILE A 97 11.20 27.05 -30.26
N ASP A 98 11.16 28.33 -29.89
CA ASP A 98 10.30 28.81 -28.81
C ASP A 98 8.83 28.95 -29.25
N ASP A 99 8.56 29.01 -30.55
CA ASP A 99 7.24 29.31 -31.09
C ASP A 99 6.78 28.27 -32.14
N PHE A 100 6.16 27.19 -31.66
CA PHE A 100 5.49 26.20 -32.52
C PHE A 100 4.02 26.57 -32.81
N SER A 101 3.58 27.79 -32.50
CA SER A 101 2.15 28.15 -32.58
C SER A 101 1.62 28.36 -34.00
N LEU A 102 2.52 28.49 -34.99
CA LEU A 102 2.18 28.88 -36.35
C LEU A 102 2.67 27.85 -37.40
N GLY A 103 1.83 26.85 -37.68
CA GLY A 103 1.73 26.30 -39.03
C GLY A 103 2.86 25.40 -39.56
N GLY A 104 3.22 24.34 -38.84
CA GLY A 104 3.90 23.14 -39.42
C GLY A 104 5.31 23.33 -39.99
N ALA A 105 5.88 24.54 -39.95
CA ALA A 105 7.25 24.80 -40.38
C ALA A 105 7.94 25.90 -39.56
N ILE A 106 9.24 25.74 -39.34
CA ILE A 106 10.11 26.72 -38.66
C ILE A 106 11.00 27.38 -39.69
N ARG A 107 11.00 28.71 -39.76
CA ARG A 107 11.91 29.45 -40.64
C ARG A 107 13.26 29.68 -39.95
N CYS A 108 14.34 29.33 -40.64
CA CYS A 108 15.70 29.58 -40.18
C CYS A 108 16.01 31.08 -40.20
N SER A 109 16.42 31.64 -39.07
CA SER A 109 16.76 33.07 -38.95
C SER A 109 18.01 33.49 -39.76
N ASN A 110 18.88 32.53 -40.11
CA ASN A 110 20.13 32.82 -40.82
C ASN A 110 19.97 32.76 -42.34
N CYS A 111 19.45 31.65 -42.90
CA CYS A 111 19.33 31.48 -44.36
C CYS A 111 17.91 31.59 -44.90
N GLY A 112 16.90 31.76 -44.04
CA GLY A 112 15.50 31.89 -44.44
C GLY A 112 14.82 30.59 -44.87
N ASP A 113 15.54 29.46 -44.89
CA ASP A 113 15.03 28.13 -45.25
C ASP A 113 14.02 27.61 -44.23
N PHE A 114 13.09 26.74 -44.67
CA PHE A 114 12.05 26.20 -43.81
C PHE A 114 12.39 24.78 -43.36
N SER A 115 12.10 24.48 -42.09
CA SER A 115 12.18 23.14 -41.53
C SER A 115 10.80 22.73 -41.07
N GLU A 116 10.20 21.79 -41.79
CA GLU A 116 8.90 21.23 -41.42
C GLU A 116 8.96 20.60 -40.03
N PHE A 117 7.87 20.71 -39.29
CA PHE A 117 7.65 19.92 -38.10
C PHE A 117 6.27 19.28 -38.14
N MET A 118 6.16 18.12 -37.52
CA MET A 118 4.94 17.34 -37.45
C MET A 118 4.72 16.82 -36.05
N ASP A 119 3.47 16.50 -35.76
CA ASP A 119 3.14 15.73 -34.57
C ASP A 119 3.72 14.33 -34.69
N ALA A 120 4.08 13.75 -33.55
CA ALA A 120 4.49 12.37 -33.52
C ALA A 120 3.34 11.47 -34.04
N PRO A 121 3.62 10.53 -34.96
CA PRO A 121 2.64 9.55 -35.39
C PRO A 121 1.96 8.86 -34.21
N SER A 122 0.64 8.62 -34.32
CA SER A 122 -0.19 8.06 -33.24
C SER A 122 0.24 6.68 -32.76
N TRP A 123 1.08 5.98 -33.51
CA TRP A 123 1.65 4.68 -33.12
C TRP A 123 2.90 4.79 -32.24
N PHE A 124 3.41 6.01 -31.98
CA PHE A 124 4.42 6.24 -30.96
C PHE A 124 3.80 6.22 -29.57
N ASN A 125 4.50 5.63 -28.60
CA ASN A 125 4.12 5.69 -27.19
C ASN A 125 4.19 7.12 -26.60
N TYR A 126 4.79 8.07 -27.33
CA TYR A 126 4.98 9.47 -26.94
C TYR A 126 4.14 10.45 -27.78
N ALA A 127 3.12 9.97 -28.50
CA ALA A 127 2.42 10.76 -29.51
C ALA A 127 1.99 12.15 -29.02
N ASP A 128 1.47 12.25 -27.79
CA ASP A 128 0.92 13.50 -27.25
C ASP A 128 1.98 14.50 -26.75
N THR A 129 3.18 14.01 -26.42
CA THR A 129 4.25 14.81 -25.78
C THR A 129 5.46 15.02 -26.68
N MET A 130 5.32 14.70 -27.97
CA MET A 130 6.45 14.65 -28.90
C MET A 130 6.14 15.37 -30.20
N LYS A 131 7.08 16.23 -30.61
CA LYS A 131 7.08 16.85 -31.95
C LYS A 131 8.33 16.40 -32.70
N ILE A 132 8.22 16.29 -34.01
CA ILE A 132 9.30 15.83 -34.89
C ILE A 132 9.63 16.94 -35.87
N ILE A 133 10.90 17.29 -36.02
CA ILE A 133 11.38 18.46 -36.76
C ILE A 133 12.37 18.02 -37.82
N GLY A 134 12.18 18.46 -39.06
CA GLY A 134 13.06 18.14 -40.20
C GLY A 134 12.95 16.70 -40.70
N ALA A 135 11.96 15.95 -40.23
CA ALA A 135 11.67 14.61 -40.73
C ALA A 135 10.83 14.66 -42.02
N ASP A 136 10.99 13.67 -42.89
CA ASP A 136 10.08 13.48 -44.02
C ASP A 136 8.70 13.05 -43.50
N SER A 137 7.71 13.92 -43.68
CA SER A 137 6.35 13.79 -43.16
C SER A 137 5.51 12.73 -43.88
N ASN A 138 5.86 12.42 -45.13
CA ASN A 138 5.19 11.41 -45.93
C ASN A 138 6.13 10.83 -47.01
N VAL A 139 6.63 9.62 -46.80
CA VAL A 139 7.31 8.87 -47.88
C VAL A 139 6.34 8.56 -49.03
N GLN A 140 5.02 8.55 -48.79
CA GLN A 140 4.04 8.34 -49.85
C GLN A 140 3.52 9.61 -50.53
N GLN A 141 3.64 10.81 -49.92
CA GLN A 141 3.13 12.04 -50.52
C GLN A 141 4.21 12.93 -51.14
N ASN A 142 5.49 12.79 -50.78
CA ASN A 142 6.53 13.57 -51.46
C ASN A 142 6.86 13.08 -52.88
N ILE A 143 6.17 12.05 -53.40
CA ILE A 143 6.21 11.76 -54.85
C ILE A 143 5.45 12.85 -55.64
N SER A 144 4.50 13.58 -55.02
CA SER A 144 3.67 14.55 -55.75
C SER A 144 4.30 15.94 -55.90
N SER A 145 5.36 16.27 -55.16
CA SER A 145 6.04 17.56 -55.26
C SER A 145 7.46 17.49 -55.82
N PHE A 146 7.91 16.31 -56.28
CA PHE A 146 8.92 16.30 -57.33
C PHE A 146 8.23 16.92 -58.54
N GLU A 147 8.43 18.23 -58.69
CA GLU A 147 8.31 18.99 -59.92
C GLU A 147 8.52 18.01 -61.07
N GLN A 148 7.42 17.63 -61.75
CA GLN A 148 7.33 16.41 -62.56
C GLN A 148 8.65 16.18 -63.28
N VAL A 149 9.46 15.22 -62.80
CA VAL A 149 10.79 15.03 -63.39
C VAL A 149 10.51 14.66 -64.83
N ASN A 150 10.84 15.59 -65.74
CA ASN A 150 10.45 15.47 -67.13
C ASN A 150 10.95 14.11 -67.64
N PRO A 151 10.07 13.29 -68.25
CA PRO A 151 10.45 11.96 -68.70
C PRO A 151 11.65 12.09 -69.64
N ILE A 152 12.68 11.29 -69.39
CA ILE A 152 13.90 11.33 -70.19
C ILE A 152 13.68 10.43 -71.41
N SER A 153 13.85 10.99 -72.61
CA SER A 153 13.85 10.22 -73.85
C SER A 153 15.28 9.81 -74.20
N MET A 154 15.49 8.54 -74.49
CA MET A 154 16.76 8.01 -75.01
C MET A 154 16.49 6.90 -76.04
N ASN A 155 17.46 6.59 -76.89
CA ASN A 155 17.31 5.51 -77.87
C ASN A 155 17.71 4.16 -77.25
N CYS A 156 16.98 3.10 -77.64
CA CYS A 156 17.33 1.72 -77.31
C CYS A 156 18.70 1.38 -77.92
N PRO A 157 19.64 0.82 -77.12
CA PRO A 157 20.97 0.49 -77.63
C PRO A 157 20.95 -0.63 -78.69
N ASN A 158 19.89 -1.43 -78.77
CA ASN A 158 19.78 -2.55 -79.70
C ASN A 158 19.04 -2.21 -81.01
N CYS A 159 17.90 -1.51 -80.94
CA CYS A 159 17.06 -1.23 -82.12
C CYS A 159 16.90 0.26 -82.45
N ALA A 160 17.56 1.15 -81.71
CA ALA A 160 17.43 2.61 -81.80
C ALA A 160 16.02 3.19 -81.57
N GLY A 161 15.04 2.38 -81.15
CA GLY A 161 13.69 2.83 -80.82
C GLY A 161 13.67 3.80 -79.64
N ALA A 162 12.78 4.79 -79.66
CA ALA A 162 12.73 5.84 -78.65
C ALA A 162 12.10 5.35 -77.33
N LEU A 163 12.90 5.27 -76.27
CA LEU A 163 12.48 4.84 -74.95
C LEU A 163 12.07 6.03 -74.10
N LYS A 164 10.90 5.94 -73.45
CA LYS A 164 10.43 6.93 -72.48
C LYS A 164 10.73 6.41 -71.07
N ILE A 165 11.70 7.02 -70.40
CA ILE A 165 12.08 6.60 -69.05
C ILE A 165 11.44 7.52 -68.00
N SER A 166 10.62 6.94 -67.14
CA SER A 166 9.99 7.61 -65.99
C SER A 166 10.57 7.10 -64.66
N GLN A 167 10.24 7.80 -63.57
CA GLN A 167 10.66 7.47 -62.19
C GLN A 167 10.09 6.13 -61.67
N SER A 168 9.05 5.58 -62.29
CA SER A 168 8.47 4.29 -61.88
C SER A 168 9.18 3.08 -62.47
N ILE A 169 10.11 3.29 -63.40
CA ILE A 169 10.77 2.21 -64.14
C ILE A 169 11.91 1.61 -63.31
N LYS A 170 12.07 0.29 -63.40
CA LYS A 170 13.19 -0.43 -62.76
C LYS A 170 14.51 -0.15 -63.48
N ARG A 171 15.63 -0.27 -62.77
CA ARG A 171 16.99 -0.06 -63.32
C ARG A 171 17.27 -0.91 -64.57
N VAL A 172 16.70 -2.12 -64.62
CA VAL A 172 16.67 -2.99 -65.79
C VAL A 172 15.23 -3.01 -66.30
N THR A 173 15.05 -2.69 -67.58
CA THR A 173 13.73 -2.66 -68.23
C THR A 173 13.84 -3.12 -69.68
N ASN A 174 12.70 -3.40 -70.30
CA ASN A 174 12.64 -3.98 -71.64
C ASN A 174 12.27 -2.89 -72.64
N CYS A 175 12.89 -2.91 -73.83
CA CYS A 175 12.52 -2.03 -74.92
C CYS A 175 11.11 -2.37 -75.42
N GLU A 176 10.20 -1.39 -75.49
CA GLU A 176 8.82 -1.62 -75.98
C GLU A 176 8.77 -1.99 -77.47
N PHE A 177 9.83 -1.72 -78.24
CA PHE A 177 9.88 -1.97 -79.68
C PHE A 177 10.48 -3.33 -80.06
N CYS A 178 11.58 -3.73 -79.41
CA CYS A 178 12.31 -4.96 -79.74
C CYS A 178 12.40 -5.96 -78.59
N SER A 179 11.79 -5.65 -77.44
CA SER A 179 11.75 -6.48 -76.23
C SER A 179 13.10 -6.81 -75.61
N SER A 180 14.22 -6.25 -76.09
CA SER A 180 15.52 -6.47 -75.48
C SER A 180 15.59 -5.82 -74.10
N GLU A 181 16.07 -6.56 -73.10
CA GLU A 181 16.39 -6.00 -71.79
C GLU A 181 17.59 -5.06 -71.91
N PHE A 182 17.54 -3.91 -71.24
CA PHE A 182 18.66 -3.00 -71.16
C PHE A 182 18.78 -2.40 -69.76
N TYR A 183 20.00 -1.98 -69.43
CA TYR A 183 20.34 -1.34 -68.18
C TYR A 183 20.33 0.18 -68.33
N ILE A 184 19.62 0.89 -67.45
CA ILE A 184 19.57 2.36 -67.46
C ILE A 184 20.91 2.91 -66.91
N PRO A 185 21.66 3.71 -67.69
CA PRO A 185 22.93 4.28 -67.22
C PRO A 185 22.76 5.14 -65.96
N ASP A 186 23.76 5.11 -65.09
CA ASP A 186 23.77 5.78 -63.78
C ASP A 186 23.42 7.27 -63.85
N VAL A 187 23.89 7.97 -64.89
CA VAL A 187 23.61 9.40 -65.09
C VAL A 187 22.12 9.65 -65.29
N ILE A 188 21.44 8.81 -66.07
CA ILE A 188 19.99 8.91 -66.31
C ILE A 188 19.25 8.46 -65.05
N TRP A 189 19.70 7.37 -64.42
CA TRP A 189 19.09 6.85 -63.20
C TRP A 189 19.10 7.87 -62.07
N ASN A 190 20.25 8.51 -61.81
CA ASN A 190 20.41 9.50 -60.73
C ASN A 190 19.65 10.80 -61.01
N ARG A 191 19.37 11.13 -62.28
CA ARG A 191 18.48 12.25 -62.64
C ARG A 191 17.02 11.93 -62.30
N LEU A 192 16.58 10.70 -62.56
CA LEU A 192 15.22 10.23 -62.25
C LEU A 192 15.04 9.90 -60.76
N HIS A 193 16.12 9.50 -60.09
CA HIS A 193 16.14 9.07 -58.69
C HIS A 193 17.28 9.79 -57.96
N PRO A 194 17.09 11.07 -57.62
CA PRO A 194 18.09 11.83 -56.89
C PRO A 194 18.56 11.07 -55.64
N VAL A 195 19.87 11.09 -55.39
CA VAL A 195 20.44 10.44 -54.22
C VAL A 195 19.93 11.15 -52.97
N THR A 196 19.17 10.42 -52.14
CA THR A 196 18.70 10.94 -50.87
C THR A 196 19.90 11.12 -49.94
N VAL A 197 20.11 12.34 -49.45
CA VAL A 197 21.17 12.63 -48.49
C VAL A 197 20.65 12.41 -47.08
N ALA A 198 21.42 11.70 -46.26
CA ALA A 198 21.10 11.52 -44.86
C ALA A 198 21.22 12.84 -44.09
N ARG A 199 20.09 13.30 -43.57
CA ARG A 199 19.99 14.50 -42.74
C ARG A 199 19.63 14.14 -41.31
N THR A 200 19.99 15.03 -40.38
CA THR A 200 19.57 14.89 -39.00
C THR A 200 18.17 15.47 -38.87
N TRP A 201 17.25 14.67 -38.36
CA TRP A 201 15.93 15.12 -37.93
C TRP A 201 15.88 15.07 -36.40
N PHE A 202 15.06 15.92 -35.80
CA PHE A 202 15.04 16.12 -34.36
C PHE A 202 13.72 15.69 -33.76
N VAL A 203 13.81 15.20 -32.54
CA VAL A 203 12.67 14.86 -31.68
C VAL A 203 12.68 15.82 -30.51
N ARG A 204 11.57 16.53 -30.33
CA ARG A 204 11.29 17.36 -29.16
C ARG A 204 10.43 16.57 -28.20
N TYR A 205 10.91 16.40 -26.98
CA TYR A 205 10.15 15.81 -25.88
C TYR A 205 9.66 16.91 -24.94
N GLU A 206 8.40 16.83 -24.55
CA GLU A 206 7.78 17.70 -23.55
C GLU A 206 7.65 16.98 -22.21
N GLY A 207 7.96 17.67 -21.11
CA GLY A 207 7.77 17.13 -19.77
C GLY A 207 8.86 16.17 -19.28
N LYS A 208 8.51 15.36 -18.27
CA LYS A 208 9.42 14.39 -17.66
C LYS A 208 9.64 13.20 -18.62
N PRO A 209 10.85 12.63 -18.65
CA PRO A 209 11.13 11.38 -19.36
C PRO A 209 10.23 10.26 -18.85
N GLN A 210 9.76 9.38 -19.73
CA GLN A 210 8.80 8.33 -19.35
C GLN A 210 9.36 7.40 -18.27
N TRP A 211 10.65 7.07 -18.35
CA TRP A 211 11.29 6.19 -17.37
C TRP A 211 11.38 6.83 -15.98
N ILE A 212 11.42 8.17 -15.88
CA ILE A 212 11.35 8.88 -14.60
C ILE A 212 9.93 8.77 -14.04
N ILE A 213 8.90 8.97 -14.88
CA ILE A 213 7.50 8.81 -14.47
C ILE A 213 7.25 7.37 -13.98
N GLU A 214 7.72 6.36 -14.71
CA GLU A 214 7.61 4.96 -14.33
C GLU A 214 8.38 4.62 -13.04
N MET A 215 9.55 5.24 -12.84
CA MET A 215 10.33 5.09 -11.61
C MET A 215 9.63 5.73 -10.41
N GLU A 216 9.07 6.93 -10.55
CA GLU A 216 8.28 7.60 -9.51
C GLU A 216 7.08 6.73 -9.12
N LYS A 217 6.34 6.20 -10.12
CA LYS A 217 5.23 5.29 -9.89
C LYS A 217 5.64 4.01 -9.16
N ARG A 218 6.74 3.36 -9.57
CA ARG A 218 7.26 2.17 -8.87
C ARG A 218 7.68 2.49 -7.43
N ASN A 219 8.27 3.64 -7.20
CA ASN A 219 8.64 4.08 -5.85
C ASN A 219 7.40 4.33 -4.97
N GLU A 220 6.34 4.91 -5.52
CA GLU A 220 5.05 5.08 -4.81
C GLU A 220 4.38 3.74 -4.50
N GLU A 221 4.34 2.82 -5.46
CA GLU A 221 3.83 1.47 -5.26
C GLU A 221 4.61 0.71 -4.17
N GLN A 222 5.94 0.84 -4.16
CA GLN A 222 6.80 0.27 -3.11
C GLN A 222 6.54 0.90 -1.74
N LYS A 223 6.40 2.23 -1.66
CA LYS A 223 6.02 2.93 -0.42
C LYS A 223 4.67 2.46 0.10
N LEU A 224 3.67 2.32 -0.77
CA LEU A 224 2.35 1.83 -0.41
C LEU A 224 2.40 0.36 0.07
N LYS A 225 3.17 -0.48 -0.60
CA LYS A 225 3.40 -1.88 -0.20
C LYS A 225 4.06 -1.95 1.18
N TYR A 226 5.08 -1.12 1.43
CA TYR A 226 5.75 -1.03 2.73
C TYR A 226 4.80 -0.54 3.83
N ALA A 227 3.99 0.48 3.56
CA ALA A 227 2.99 1.00 4.48
C ALA A 227 1.97 -0.08 4.89
N ARG A 228 1.47 -0.88 3.93
CA ARG A 228 0.57 -2.01 4.21
C ARG A 228 1.21 -3.08 5.09
N ILE A 229 2.50 -3.37 4.88
CA ILE A 229 3.23 -4.32 5.73
C ILE A 229 3.36 -3.77 7.15
N LEU A 230 3.70 -2.49 7.29
CA LEU A 230 3.83 -1.84 8.59
C LEU A 230 2.50 -1.79 9.35
N GLN A 231 1.41 -1.50 8.64
CA GLN A 231 0.06 -1.54 9.21
C GLN A 231 -0.28 -2.95 9.74
N LYS A 232 -0.07 -4.00 8.95
CA LYS A 232 -0.28 -5.39 9.40
C LYS A 232 0.59 -5.76 10.60
N LYS A 233 1.83 -5.24 10.67
CA LYS A 233 2.69 -5.45 11.85
C LYS A 233 2.12 -4.75 13.09
N ARG A 234 1.65 -3.50 12.97
CA ARG A 234 0.99 -2.77 14.05
C ARG A 234 -0.27 -3.49 14.54
N GLU A 235 -1.12 -3.96 13.63
CA GLU A 235 -2.31 -4.75 13.97
C GLU A 235 -1.96 -6.03 14.73
N LYS A 236 -0.91 -6.75 14.31
CA LYS A 236 -0.43 -7.94 15.04
C LYS A 236 0.09 -7.63 16.44
N VAL A 237 0.78 -6.49 16.62
CA VAL A 237 1.25 -6.04 17.95
C VAL A 237 0.06 -5.70 18.83
N LEU A 238 -0.91 -4.92 18.32
CA LEU A 238 -2.13 -4.58 19.03
C LEU A 238 -2.93 -5.83 19.43
N LEU A 239 -3.04 -6.82 18.54
CA LEU A 239 -3.70 -8.08 18.86
C LEU A 239 -3.01 -8.82 20.01
N LYS A 240 -1.68 -8.93 19.98
CA LYS A 240 -0.90 -9.56 21.05
C LYS A 240 -1.00 -8.82 22.38
N ASP A 241 -1.02 -7.49 22.36
CA ASP A 241 -1.19 -6.69 23.56
C ASP A 241 -2.60 -6.84 24.14
N ASN A 242 -3.62 -6.91 23.27
CA ASN A 242 -4.99 -7.23 23.69
C ASN A 242 -5.09 -8.63 24.30
N GLU A 243 -4.43 -9.64 23.72
CA GLU A 243 -4.35 -11.00 24.30
C GLU A 243 -3.68 -10.98 25.67
N ARG A 244 -2.53 -10.31 25.82
CA ARG A 244 -1.85 -10.13 27.11
C ARG A 244 -2.73 -9.45 28.15
N GLN A 245 -3.49 -8.42 27.77
CA GLN A 245 -4.43 -7.78 28.69
C GLN A 245 -5.56 -8.72 29.13
N LYS A 246 -6.07 -9.58 28.23
CA LYS A 246 -7.05 -10.61 28.59
C LYS A 246 -6.46 -11.60 29.59
N ASP A 247 -5.22 -12.04 29.38
CA ASP A 247 -4.53 -12.96 30.28
C ASP A 247 -4.31 -12.34 31.67
N ILE A 248 -3.87 -11.08 31.74
CA ILE A 248 -3.70 -10.34 33.00
C ILE A 248 -5.03 -10.21 33.76
N LEU A 249 -6.12 -9.85 33.06
CA LEU A 249 -7.43 -9.77 33.69
C LEU A 249 -7.92 -11.15 34.17
N ALA A 250 -7.66 -12.21 33.42
CA ALA A 250 -8.02 -13.57 33.80
C ALA A 250 -7.25 -14.05 35.05
N THR A 251 -5.95 -13.73 35.15
CA THR A 251 -5.15 -14.04 36.35
C THR A 251 -5.63 -13.25 37.56
N GLU A 252 -5.91 -11.95 37.42
CA GLU A 252 -6.46 -11.11 38.50
C GLU A 252 -7.80 -11.63 39.02
N ILE A 253 -8.70 -12.09 38.12
CA ILE A 253 -9.98 -12.70 38.50
C ILE A 253 -9.75 -14.01 39.27
N LYS A 254 -8.81 -14.85 38.81
CA LYS A 254 -8.48 -16.12 39.47
C LYS A 254 -7.88 -15.89 40.86
N GLU A 255 -6.95 -14.96 41.00
CA GLU A 255 -6.35 -14.57 42.28
C GLU A 255 -7.38 -13.97 43.24
N SER A 256 -8.24 -13.09 42.75
CA SER A 256 -9.34 -12.52 43.54
C SER A 256 -10.32 -13.60 44.02
N GLY A 257 -10.62 -14.58 43.15
CA GLY A 257 -11.43 -15.74 43.51
C GLY A 257 -10.78 -16.65 44.56
N ALA A 258 -9.47 -16.88 44.48
CA ALA A 258 -8.72 -17.66 45.46
C ALA A 258 -8.63 -16.95 46.82
N LYS A 259 -8.32 -15.66 46.83
CA LYS A 259 -8.35 -14.82 48.04
C LYS A 259 -9.73 -14.85 48.68
N TRP A 260 -10.80 -14.73 47.89
CA TRP A 260 -12.17 -14.82 48.38
C TRP A 260 -12.49 -16.17 49.04
N LYS A 261 -12.14 -17.31 48.41
CA LYS A 261 -12.33 -18.64 49.01
C LYS A 261 -11.60 -18.74 50.35
N SER A 262 -10.36 -18.26 50.42
CA SER A 262 -9.58 -18.23 51.67
C SER A 262 -10.26 -17.37 52.74
N THR A 263 -10.66 -16.14 52.40
CA THR A 263 -11.35 -15.23 53.35
C THR A 263 -12.66 -15.82 53.86
N VAL A 264 -13.44 -16.49 52.99
CA VAL A 264 -14.69 -17.15 53.39
C VAL A 264 -14.43 -18.33 54.31
N ILE A 265 -13.43 -19.17 54.01
CA ILE A 265 -13.04 -20.32 54.84
C ILE A 265 -12.55 -19.84 56.21
N TRP A 266 -11.67 -18.85 56.27
CA TRP A 266 -11.18 -18.27 57.53
C TRP A 266 -12.30 -17.60 58.32
N GLY A 267 -13.21 -16.89 57.65
CA GLY A 267 -14.40 -16.32 58.28
C GLY A 267 -15.28 -17.41 58.91
N TYR A 268 -15.51 -18.51 58.21
CA TYR A 268 -16.26 -19.66 58.75
C TYR A 268 -15.52 -20.34 59.92
N PHE A 269 -14.21 -20.54 59.81
CA PHE A 269 -13.40 -21.10 60.90
C PHE A 269 -13.42 -20.23 62.15
N ALA A 270 -13.28 -18.91 62.00
CA ALA A 270 -13.34 -17.96 63.09
C ALA A 270 -14.72 -17.98 63.79
N SER A 271 -15.81 -18.13 63.04
CA SER A 271 -17.16 -18.21 63.60
C SER A 271 -17.38 -19.50 64.40
N VAL A 272 -16.91 -20.64 63.89
CA VAL A 272 -16.98 -21.94 64.58
C VAL A 272 -16.13 -21.91 65.86
N LEU A 273 -14.90 -21.40 65.80
CA LEU A 273 -14.03 -21.27 66.98
C LEU A 273 -14.63 -20.35 68.03
N ALA A 274 -15.19 -19.21 67.63
CA ALA A 274 -15.88 -18.31 68.56
C ALA A 274 -17.09 -19.00 69.23
N GLY A 275 -17.85 -19.82 68.48
CA GLY A 275 -18.93 -20.63 69.02
C GLY A 275 -18.45 -21.67 70.06
N ILE A 276 -17.37 -22.39 69.75
CA ILE A 276 -16.74 -23.36 70.67
C ILE A 276 -16.21 -22.67 71.93
N PHE A 277 -15.52 -21.53 71.78
CA PHE A 277 -15.04 -20.74 72.91
C PHE A 277 -16.18 -20.24 73.78
N ALA A 278 -17.29 -19.77 73.20
CA ALA A 278 -18.46 -19.35 73.96
C ALA A 278 -19.07 -20.50 74.77
N ILE A 279 -19.15 -21.71 74.18
CA ILE A 279 -19.64 -22.92 74.87
C ILE A 279 -18.65 -23.34 75.98
N GLY A 280 -17.35 -23.39 75.69
CA GLY A 280 -16.31 -23.74 76.66
C GLY A 280 -16.26 -22.75 77.81
N PHE A 281 -16.37 -21.44 77.53
CA PHE A 281 -16.46 -20.40 78.55
C PHE A 281 -17.72 -20.56 79.41
N ALA A 282 -18.87 -20.87 78.80
CA ALA A 282 -20.08 -21.18 79.54
C ALA A 282 -19.89 -22.40 80.46
N ILE A 283 -19.28 -23.49 79.98
CA ILE A 283 -19.05 -24.70 80.80
C ILE A 283 -18.06 -24.42 81.93
N ILE A 284 -16.94 -23.76 81.66
CA ILE A 284 -15.86 -23.54 82.64
C ILE A 284 -16.23 -22.49 83.67
N PHE A 285 -16.88 -21.39 83.28
CA PHE A 285 -17.16 -20.28 84.19
C PHE A 285 -18.56 -20.30 84.79
N ILE A 286 -19.58 -20.83 84.10
CA ILE A 286 -20.96 -20.85 84.64
C ILE A 286 -21.18 -22.08 85.54
N SER A 287 -20.52 -23.20 85.28
CA SER A 287 -20.69 -24.43 86.08
C SER A 287 -20.14 -24.33 87.52
N PRO A 288 -18.98 -23.70 87.80
CA PRO A 288 -18.52 -23.52 89.18
C PRO A 288 -19.30 -22.45 89.94
N LEU A 289 -19.78 -21.41 89.23
CA LEU A 289 -20.54 -20.33 89.86
C LEU A 289 -21.90 -20.82 90.38
N SER A 290 -22.56 -21.76 89.69
CA SER A 290 -23.83 -22.34 90.16
C SER A 290 -23.65 -23.20 91.43
N LYS A 291 -22.50 -23.87 91.58
CA LYS A 291 -22.14 -24.59 92.81
C LYS A 291 -21.84 -23.64 93.98
N MET A 292 -21.09 -22.56 93.75
CA MET A 292 -20.76 -21.59 94.81
C MET A 292 -21.96 -20.76 95.30
N VAL A 293 -22.96 -20.51 94.45
CA VAL A 293 -24.17 -19.77 94.84
C VAL A 293 -25.18 -20.68 95.56
N GLY A 294 -25.18 -21.99 95.26
CA GLY A 294 -26.07 -22.96 95.92
C GLY A 294 -25.73 -23.22 97.39
N GLU A 295 -24.45 -23.26 97.76
CA GLU A 295 -24.03 -23.58 99.14
C GLU A 295 -24.15 -22.41 100.12
N LYS A 296 -24.21 -21.14 99.67
CA LYS A 296 -24.29 -19.97 100.58
C LYS A 296 -25.70 -19.45 100.87
N LEU A 297 -26.75 -20.05 100.31
CA LEU A 297 -28.12 -19.50 100.39
C LEU A 297 -29.15 -20.37 101.10
N CYS A 298 -28.81 -21.57 101.59
CA CYS A 298 -29.73 -22.40 102.38
C CYS A 298 -29.15 -22.85 103.73
N ASP A 299 -28.41 -21.96 104.41
CA ASP A 299 -28.21 -22.05 105.86
C ASP A 299 -29.28 -21.20 106.56
N GLY A 300 -30.23 -21.87 107.22
CA GLY A 300 -31.05 -21.25 108.27
C GLY A 300 -32.26 -20.44 107.79
N GLU A 301 -33.44 -20.95 108.14
CA GLU A 301 -34.77 -20.31 108.16
C GLU A 301 -35.32 -19.66 106.88
N TYR A 302 -36.52 -20.15 106.54
CA TYR A 302 -37.31 -19.74 105.39
C TYR A 302 -37.64 -18.24 105.43
N ILE A 303 -36.98 -17.45 104.59
CA ILE A 303 -37.41 -16.09 104.30
C ILE A 303 -37.46 -15.90 102.79
N ARG A 304 -38.66 -15.62 102.28
CA ARG A 304 -38.91 -15.17 100.91
C ARG A 304 -38.19 -13.83 100.70
N LYS A 305 -36.94 -13.85 100.19
CA LYS A 305 -36.21 -12.63 99.82
C LYS A 305 -36.40 -12.35 98.33
N SER A 306 -37.04 -11.23 98.01
CA SER A 306 -37.02 -10.65 96.67
C SER A 306 -35.80 -9.74 96.56
N VAL A 307 -34.97 -9.95 95.54
CA VAL A 307 -33.87 -9.02 95.22
C VAL A 307 -34.32 -8.19 94.02
N PRO A 308 -34.49 -6.87 94.16
CA PRO A 308 -34.86 -6.01 93.03
C PRO A 308 -33.67 -5.91 92.07
N THR A 309 -33.89 -6.25 90.80
CA THR A 309 -32.90 -5.97 89.75
C THR A 309 -33.08 -4.54 89.22
N ARG A 310 -31.99 -3.94 88.72
CA ARG A 310 -31.96 -2.55 88.20
C ARG A 310 -32.91 -2.28 87.03
N LYS A 311 -33.56 -3.30 86.46
CA LYS A 311 -34.52 -3.21 85.34
C LYS A 311 -35.97 -3.58 85.72
N GLY A 312 -36.29 -3.70 87.01
CA GLY A 312 -37.68 -3.89 87.47
C GLY A 312 -38.18 -5.34 87.48
N TYR A 313 -37.31 -6.34 87.28
CA TYR A 313 -37.67 -7.75 87.44
C TYR A 313 -37.26 -8.25 88.84
N SER A 314 -38.11 -9.02 89.51
CA SER A 314 -37.84 -9.67 90.79
C SER A 314 -37.64 -11.17 90.59
N ILE A 315 -36.47 -11.69 90.98
CA ILE A 315 -36.15 -13.12 90.92
C ILE A 315 -36.48 -13.72 92.30
N PHE A 316 -37.30 -14.77 92.31
CA PHE A 316 -37.71 -15.47 93.53
C PHE A 316 -37.00 -16.82 93.62
N PHE A 317 -36.37 -17.11 94.75
CA PHE A 317 -35.76 -18.41 95.05
C PHE A 317 -36.65 -19.19 96.01
N TYR A 318 -36.90 -20.47 95.74
CA TYR A 318 -37.64 -21.38 96.60
C TYR A 318 -36.71 -22.54 96.99
N CYS A 319 -36.46 -22.73 98.29
CA CYS A 319 -35.71 -23.89 98.82
C CYS A 319 -36.74 -24.90 99.37
N LYS A 320 -36.68 -26.18 98.98
CA LYS A 320 -37.60 -27.26 99.38
C LYS A 320 -37.00 -28.06 100.54
N LYS A 321 -37.81 -28.49 101.52
CA LYS A 321 -37.35 -28.93 102.87
C LYS A 321 -36.69 -30.31 102.95
N ASP A 322 -36.54 -31.04 101.84
CA ASP A 322 -36.15 -32.45 101.88
C ASP A 322 -34.78 -32.74 101.24
N GLY A 323 -33.86 -31.76 101.23
CA GLY A 323 -32.47 -31.97 100.82
C GLY A 323 -32.24 -32.40 99.36
N LYS A 324 -33.29 -32.46 98.54
CA LYS A 324 -33.21 -32.67 97.09
C LYS A 324 -33.64 -31.40 96.36
N VAL A 325 -32.68 -30.74 95.73
CA VAL A 325 -32.91 -29.66 94.78
C VAL A 325 -33.49 -30.27 93.51
N GLU A 326 -34.81 -30.22 93.35
CA GLU A 326 -35.41 -30.36 92.03
C GLU A 326 -35.06 -29.10 91.24
N SER A 327 -34.33 -29.29 90.15
CA SER A 327 -33.87 -28.24 89.24
C SER A 327 -35.07 -27.38 88.84
N MET A 328 -35.05 -26.10 89.22
CA MET A 328 -35.87 -25.08 88.56
C MET A 328 -35.63 -25.19 87.07
N ASP A 329 -36.73 -25.22 86.30
CA ASP A 329 -36.72 -25.29 84.85
C ASP A 329 -35.70 -24.28 84.30
N ASN A 330 -34.56 -24.78 83.78
CA ASN A 330 -33.38 -24.02 83.35
C ASN A 330 -33.66 -23.00 82.20
N LYS A 331 -34.93 -22.81 81.85
CA LYS A 331 -35.39 -21.95 80.76
C LYS A 331 -35.34 -20.45 81.07
N MET A 332 -35.40 -20.05 82.35
CA MET A 332 -35.54 -18.61 82.68
C MET A 332 -34.21 -17.87 82.94
N VAL A 333 -33.16 -18.55 83.41
CA VAL A 333 -31.85 -17.90 83.67
C VAL A 333 -30.98 -17.81 82.39
N LEU A 334 -31.21 -18.67 81.39
CA LEU A 334 -30.57 -18.52 80.07
C LEU A 334 -31.09 -17.31 79.27
N ALA A 335 -32.27 -16.78 79.56
CA ALA A 335 -32.86 -15.67 78.80
C ALA A 335 -32.17 -14.31 79.05
N GLY A 336 -31.53 -14.11 80.21
CA GLY A 336 -30.88 -12.84 80.56
C GLY A 336 -29.44 -12.69 80.04
N LEU A 337 -28.69 -13.80 79.94
CA LEU A 337 -27.31 -13.82 79.43
C LEU A 337 -27.24 -14.05 77.91
N GLY A 338 -28.29 -14.62 77.31
CA GLY A 338 -28.39 -14.78 75.84
C GLY A 338 -28.48 -13.46 75.07
N GLY A 339 -28.94 -12.37 75.69
CA GLY A 339 -29.11 -11.07 75.03
C GLY A 339 -27.80 -10.43 74.57
N GLY A 340 -26.74 -10.46 75.38
CA GLY A 340 -25.44 -9.85 75.03
C GLY A 340 -24.67 -10.65 73.98
N VAL A 341 -24.68 -11.97 74.11
CA VAL A 341 -24.06 -12.88 73.12
C VAL A 341 -24.83 -12.87 71.80
N GLY A 342 -26.17 -12.82 71.86
CA GLY A 342 -27.02 -12.67 70.68
C GLY A 342 -26.78 -11.37 69.93
N LEU A 343 -26.56 -10.25 70.64
CA LEU A 343 -26.29 -8.95 70.01
C LEU A 343 -24.92 -8.89 69.35
N LEU A 344 -23.88 -9.46 69.97
CA LEU A 344 -22.56 -9.57 69.35
C LEU A 344 -22.57 -10.51 68.14
N CYS A 345 -23.28 -11.63 68.23
CA CYS A 345 -23.41 -12.57 67.12
C CYS A 345 -24.19 -11.95 65.95
N SER A 346 -25.24 -11.17 66.22
CA SER A 346 -26.01 -10.46 65.19
C SER A 346 -25.27 -9.27 64.57
N ILE A 347 -24.47 -8.52 65.34
CA ILE A 347 -23.57 -7.50 64.77
C ILE A 347 -22.54 -8.16 63.83
N TRP A 348 -21.96 -9.29 64.25
CA TRP A 348 -20.94 -9.98 63.45
C TRP A 348 -21.51 -10.59 62.16
N THR A 349 -22.71 -11.17 62.20
CA THR A 349 -23.41 -11.63 60.99
C THR A 349 -23.76 -10.48 60.06
N LEU A 350 -24.23 -9.35 60.58
CA LEU A 350 -24.52 -8.16 59.78
C LEU A 350 -23.25 -7.61 59.11
N THR A 351 -22.14 -7.49 59.83
CA THR A 351 -20.86 -7.05 59.22
C THR A 351 -20.37 -8.02 58.14
N SER A 352 -20.53 -9.33 58.37
CA SER A 352 -20.17 -10.36 57.38
C SER A 352 -21.04 -10.30 56.13
N ILE A 353 -22.35 -10.07 56.29
CA ILE A 353 -23.29 -9.88 55.18
C ILE A 353 -22.95 -8.62 54.38
N VAL A 354 -22.65 -7.50 55.05
CA VAL A 354 -22.27 -6.25 54.38
C VAL A 354 -20.97 -6.42 53.57
N LEU A 355 -19.95 -7.07 54.14
CA LEU A 355 -18.71 -7.38 53.41
C LEU A 355 -18.98 -8.30 52.22
N PHE A 356 -19.83 -9.32 52.38
CA PHE A 356 -20.23 -10.21 51.30
C PHE A 356 -20.91 -9.46 50.16
N ILE A 357 -21.87 -8.58 50.45
CA ILE A 357 -22.57 -7.76 49.45
C ILE A 357 -21.59 -6.83 48.73
N ARG A 358 -20.72 -6.14 49.47
CA ARG A 358 -19.74 -5.19 48.89
C ARG A 358 -18.76 -5.91 47.96
N MET A 359 -18.34 -7.12 48.32
CA MET A 359 -17.49 -7.96 47.48
C MET A 359 -18.23 -8.51 46.26
N LYS A 360 -19.48 -8.97 46.40
CA LYS A 360 -20.30 -9.43 45.28
C LYS A 360 -20.50 -8.32 44.24
N LYS A 361 -20.75 -7.08 44.70
CA LYS A 361 -20.87 -5.90 43.85
C LYS A 361 -19.56 -5.57 43.13
N LYS A 362 -18.41 -5.66 43.81
CA LYS A 362 -17.09 -5.48 43.18
C LYS A 362 -16.83 -6.52 42.08
N ARG A 363 -17.24 -7.78 42.30
CA ARG A 363 -17.11 -8.85 41.29
C ARG A 363 -18.00 -8.60 40.07
N GLN A 364 -19.23 -8.14 40.27
CA GLN A 364 -20.12 -7.76 39.18
C GLN A 364 -19.54 -6.60 38.36
N LEU A 365 -19.03 -5.55 39.02
CA LEU A 365 -18.40 -4.42 38.33
C LEU A 365 -17.19 -4.84 37.50
N LEU A 366 -16.33 -5.70 38.04
CA LEU A 366 -15.17 -6.24 37.30
C LEU A 366 -15.62 -7.10 36.10
N GLN A 367 -16.72 -7.83 36.23
CA GLN A 367 -17.25 -8.67 35.16
C GLN A 367 -17.95 -7.84 34.07
N GLU A 368 -18.62 -6.75 34.44
CA GLU A 368 -19.14 -5.75 33.50
C GLU A 368 -18.02 -5.02 32.76
N GLN A 369 -16.96 -4.59 33.46
CA GLN A 369 -15.78 -3.99 32.84
C GLN A 369 -15.09 -4.95 31.87
N LEU A 370 -15.00 -6.25 32.22
CA LEU A 370 -14.49 -7.27 31.31
C LEU A 370 -15.38 -7.42 30.07
N ASN A 371 -16.70 -7.51 30.25
CA ASN A 371 -17.65 -7.63 29.14
C ASN A 371 -17.64 -6.39 28.22
N GLN A 372 -17.54 -5.18 28.79
CA GLN A 372 -17.40 -3.95 28.01
C GLN A 372 -16.11 -3.95 27.18
N LYS A 373 -14.97 -4.32 27.79
CA LYS A 373 -13.70 -4.46 27.06
C LYS A 373 -13.77 -5.52 25.96
N LEU A 374 -14.47 -6.63 26.19
CA LEU A 374 -14.66 -7.66 25.17
C LEU A 374 -15.49 -7.15 23.99
N LEU A 375 -16.56 -6.39 24.25
CA LEU A 375 -17.37 -5.74 23.21
C LEU A 375 -16.56 -4.71 22.42
N GLU A 376 -15.76 -3.87 23.06
CA GLU A 376 -14.88 -2.91 22.39
C GLU A 376 -13.86 -3.60 21.47
N ILE A 377 -13.32 -4.75 21.89
CA ILE A 377 -12.39 -5.54 21.09
C ILE A 377 -13.11 -6.15 19.87
N ASP A 378 -14.31 -6.68 20.03
CA ASP A 378 -15.07 -7.28 18.93
C ASP A 378 -15.47 -6.22 17.89
N VAL A 379 -15.94 -5.05 18.31
CA VAL A 379 -16.26 -3.91 17.42
C VAL A 379 -15.02 -3.44 16.65
N ASN A 380 -13.87 -3.29 17.32
CA ASN A 380 -12.63 -2.84 16.68
C ASN A 380 -11.97 -3.90 15.78
N SER A 381 -12.25 -5.19 16.00
CA SER A 381 -11.69 -6.28 15.18
C SER A 381 -12.34 -6.41 13.80
N GLY A 382 -13.39 -5.63 13.50
CA GLY A 382 -14.10 -5.67 12.23
C GLY A 382 -14.80 -7.01 11.95
N LYS A 383 -14.91 -7.89 12.95
CA LYS A 383 -15.62 -9.18 12.87
C LYS A 383 -17.12 -9.05 13.15
N VAL A 384 -17.73 -7.90 12.86
CA VAL A 384 -19.18 -7.86 12.70
C VAL A 384 -19.47 -8.48 11.34
N LYS A 385 -19.67 -9.81 11.33
CA LYS A 385 -20.30 -10.48 10.20
C LYS A 385 -21.70 -9.86 10.06
N ASN A 386 -21.91 -9.12 8.96
CA ASN A 386 -23.27 -8.96 8.44
C ASN A 386 -23.82 -10.32 8.01
#